data_AF-A0A5B2WFR5-F1
#
_entry.id   AF-A0A5B2WFR5-F1
#
_cell.length_a   1.000
_cell.length_b   1.000
_cell.length_c   1.000
_cell.angle_alpha   90.00
_cell.angle_beta   90.00
_cell.angle_gamma   90.00
#
_symmetry.space_group_name_H-M   'P 1'
#
loop_
_entity.id
_entity.type
_entity.pdbx_description
1 polymer ?
#
loop_
_entity_poly.entity_id
_entity_poly.type
_entity_poly.pdbx_seq_one_letter_code
_entity_poly.pdbx_strand_id
1 'polypeptide(L)'
;MAAMMGEAEARRSDGRQEEAPLTAYLNDIRAAIDHVRGATGATLVTLVGASFGGGLVAYYAAKCADAVNRLVLLNPQLNYKVRFVNEKPFWVNDTLDDGAARSLAEQGYIAHLDTFRLPAGARTRLWAGRSWCSRSWRST
;
A
#
# COMPACT_ATOMS: atom_id res chain seq x y z
N MET A 1 23.38 -29.62 16.04
CA MET A 1 23.53 -28.16 15.86
C MET A 1 22.34 -27.65 15.03
N ALA A 2 21.12 -27.75 15.57
CA ALA A 2 19.89 -27.36 14.90
C ALA A 2 18.86 -26.96 15.97
N ALA A 3 18.90 -25.71 16.41
CA ALA A 3 17.87 -25.07 17.25
C ALA A 3 18.17 -23.56 17.36
N MET A 4 17.90 -22.77 16.31
CA MET A 4 17.85 -21.30 16.41
C MET A 4 17.04 -20.67 15.25
N MET A 5 15.93 -21.29 14.88
CA MET A 5 14.89 -20.60 14.12
C MET A 5 13.59 -20.74 14.90
N GLY A 6 13.39 -19.84 15.86
CA GLY A 6 12.07 -19.63 16.45
C GLY A 6 11.12 -19.26 15.32
N GLU A 7 10.03 -20.01 15.19
CA GLU A 7 8.94 -19.69 14.29
C GLU A 7 8.42 -18.31 14.67
N ALA A 8 8.72 -17.31 13.85
CA ALA A 8 8.07 -16.02 13.95
C ALA A 8 6.60 -16.24 13.61
N GLU A 9 5.77 -16.33 14.64
CA GLU A 9 4.32 -16.44 14.50
C GLU A 9 3.85 -15.26 13.64
N ALA A 10 3.39 -15.57 12.42
CA ALA A 10 3.00 -14.57 11.46
C ALA A 10 1.76 -13.83 11.98
N ARG A 11 1.97 -12.65 12.58
CA ARG A 11 0.87 -11.77 12.98
C ARG A 11 0.07 -11.42 11.73
N ARG A 12 -1.19 -11.86 11.69
CA ARG A 12 -2.15 -11.39 10.69
C ARG A 12 -2.62 -9.99 11.09
N SER A 13 -2.60 -9.09 10.11
CA SER A 13 -3.40 -7.86 10.20
C SER A 13 -4.87 -8.20 10.02
N ASP A 14 -5.75 -7.48 10.71
CA ASP A 14 -7.18 -7.56 10.49
C ASP A 14 -7.56 -7.01 9.10
N GLY A 15 -8.75 -7.39 8.61
CA GLY A 15 -9.31 -6.94 7.33
C GLY A 15 -8.93 -7.82 6.12
N ARG A 16 -9.63 -7.60 5.00
CA ARG A 16 -9.39 -8.30 3.72
C ARG A 16 -8.60 -7.41 2.78
N GLN A 17 -7.62 -7.99 2.07
CA GLN A 17 -6.75 -7.24 1.16
C GLN A 17 -7.54 -6.54 0.04
N GLU A 18 -8.53 -7.25 -0.52
CA GLU A 18 -9.44 -6.76 -1.54
C GLU A 18 -10.34 -5.59 -1.10
N GLU A 19 -10.39 -5.31 0.20
CA GLU A 19 -11.17 -4.21 0.78
C GLU A 19 -10.26 -3.03 1.17
N ALA A 20 -8.93 -3.19 1.14
CA ALA A 20 -7.98 -2.17 1.57
C ALA A 20 -7.70 -1.15 0.45
N PRO A 21 -8.23 0.08 0.50
CA PRO A 21 -7.81 1.13 -0.43
C PRO A 21 -6.34 1.47 -0.20
N LEU A 22 -5.69 2.08 -1.21
CA LEU A 22 -4.29 2.52 -1.08
C LEU A 22 -4.06 3.39 0.17
N THR A 23 -5.05 4.21 0.51
CA THR A 23 -5.03 5.09 1.70
C THR A 23 -4.97 4.32 3.02
N ALA A 24 -5.49 3.10 3.11
CA ALA A 24 -5.39 2.27 4.30
C ALA A 24 -3.93 1.94 4.61
N TYR A 25 -3.17 1.48 3.60
CA TYR A 25 -1.74 1.21 3.77
C TYR A 25 -0.93 2.45 4.17
N LEU A 26 -1.31 3.63 3.65
CA LEU A 26 -0.64 4.87 4.04
C LEU A 26 -0.96 5.26 5.49
N ASN A 27 -2.19 5.04 5.94
CA ASN A 27 -2.58 5.23 7.34
C ASN A 27 -1.82 4.27 8.26
N ASP A 28 -1.61 3.02 7.85
CA ASP A 28 -0.82 2.04 8.62
C ASP A 28 0.63 2.48 8.76
N ILE A 29 1.25 3.00 7.69
CA ILE A 29 2.60 3.58 7.77
C ILE A 29 2.64 4.73 8.78
N ARG A 30 1.66 5.65 8.75
CA ARG A 30 1.58 6.76 9.71
C ARG A 30 1.43 6.25 11.15
N ALA A 31 0.51 5.33 11.39
CA ALA A 31 0.27 4.75 12.71
C ALA A 31 1.51 4.04 13.26
N ALA A 32 2.24 3.31 12.40
CA ALA A 32 3.50 2.66 12.76
C ALA A 32 4.58 3.68 13.15
N ILE A 33 4.72 4.78 12.39
CA ILE A 33 5.65 5.87 12.72
C ILE A 33 5.30 6.50 14.07
N ASP A 34 4.03 6.85 14.29
CA ASP A 34 3.56 7.46 15.53
C ASP A 34 3.76 6.53 16.72
N HIS A 35 3.48 5.24 16.55
CA HIS A 35 3.72 4.23 17.57
C HIS A 35 5.21 4.12 17.93
N VAL A 36 6.09 4.00 16.94
CA VAL A 36 7.55 3.92 17.19
C VAL A 36 8.04 5.17 17.90
N ARG A 37 7.60 6.36 17.49
CA ARG A 37 7.95 7.62 18.16
C ARG A 37 7.46 7.66 19.60
N GLY A 38 6.21 7.32 19.84
CA GLY A 38 5.62 7.31 21.18
C GLY A 38 6.28 6.29 22.11
N ALA A 39 6.60 5.10 21.60
CA ALA A 39 7.18 4.02 22.38
C ALA A 39 8.68 4.18 22.66
N THR A 40 9.42 4.85 21.77
CA THR A 40 10.90 4.91 21.84
C THR A 40 11.47 6.31 22.04
N GLY A 41 10.68 7.36 21.82
CA GLY A 41 11.17 8.74 21.77
C GLY A 41 12.03 9.05 20.54
N ALA A 42 12.11 8.16 19.55
CA ALA A 42 12.92 8.36 18.36
C ALA A 42 12.50 9.62 17.59
N THR A 43 13.45 10.53 17.38
CA THR A 43 13.26 11.73 16.55
C THR A 43 13.57 11.46 15.08
N LEU A 44 14.40 10.45 14.80
CA LEU A 44 14.79 10.05 13.46
C LEU A 44 14.10 8.74 13.06
N VAL A 45 13.38 8.77 11.95
CA VAL A 45 12.63 7.63 11.42
C VAL A 45 13.16 7.24 10.05
N THR A 46 13.45 5.95 9.86
CA THR A 46 13.81 5.38 8.56
C THR A 46 12.69 4.46 8.09
N LEU A 47 12.19 4.67 6.88
CA LEU A 47 11.30 3.72 6.23
C LEU A 47 12.11 2.77 5.35
N VAL A 48 11.85 1.47 5.52
CA VAL A 48 12.40 0.41 4.67
C VAL A 48 11.24 -0.29 4.01
N GLY A 49 11.25 -0.37 2.68
CA GLY A 49 10.18 -1.05 1.94
C GLY A 49 10.72 -1.93 0.82
N ALA A 50 10.03 -3.03 0.56
CA ALA A 50 10.39 -3.99 -0.46
C ALA A 50 9.21 -4.32 -1.39
N SER A 51 9.48 -4.64 -2.66
CA SER A 51 8.44 -5.05 -3.63
C SER A 51 7.27 -4.06 -3.69
N PHE A 52 6.02 -4.52 -3.57
CA PHE A 52 4.83 -3.67 -3.48
C PHE A 52 4.92 -2.63 -2.35
N GLY A 53 5.37 -3.05 -1.16
CA GLY A 53 5.57 -2.16 -0.01
C GLY A 53 6.62 -1.09 -0.25
N GLY A 54 7.61 -1.35 -1.12
CA GLY A 54 8.60 -0.36 -1.56
C GLY A 54 7.97 0.85 -2.24
N GLY A 55 6.99 0.63 -3.11
CA GLY A 55 6.25 1.74 -3.74
C GLY A 55 5.37 2.49 -2.74
N LEU A 56 4.79 1.81 -1.74
CA LEU A 56 3.99 2.44 -0.70
C LEU A 56 4.82 3.39 0.16
N VAL A 57 5.98 2.94 0.66
CA VAL A 57 6.86 3.80 1.48
C VAL A 57 7.49 4.92 0.66
N ALA A 58 7.78 4.68 -0.63
CA ALA A 58 8.27 5.72 -1.53
C ALA A 58 7.20 6.80 -1.75
N TYR A 59 5.95 6.40 -1.99
CA TYR A 59 4.83 7.32 -2.14
C TYR A 59 4.57 8.10 -0.84
N TYR A 60 4.56 7.42 0.31
CA TYR A 60 4.40 8.06 1.62
C TYR A 60 5.49 9.10 1.86
N ALA A 61 6.77 8.74 1.68
CA ALA A 61 7.89 9.65 1.89
C ALA A 61 7.83 10.88 0.96
N ALA A 62 7.37 10.70 -0.29
CA ALA A 62 7.19 11.82 -1.22
C ALA A 62 6.07 12.79 -0.81
N LYS A 63 5.02 12.31 -0.14
CA LYS A 63 3.89 13.14 0.33
C LYS A 63 4.07 13.68 1.75
N CYS A 64 4.91 13.02 2.54
CA CYS A 64 5.16 13.29 3.95
C CYS A 64 6.66 13.33 4.25
N ALA A 65 7.41 14.13 3.49
CA ALA A 65 8.86 14.21 3.60
C ALA A 65 9.33 14.55 5.02
N ASP A 66 8.62 15.44 5.73
CA ASP A 66 8.97 15.85 7.10
C ASP A 66 8.76 14.72 8.14
N ALA A 67 8.01 13.67 7.80
CA ALA A 67 7.75 12.57 8.71
C ALA A 67 8.87 11.51 8.71
N VAL A 68 9.77 11.53 7.72
CA VAL A 68 10.75 10.46 7.46
C VAL A 68 12.12 11.05 7.17
N ASN A 69 13.15 10.55 7.85
CA ASN A 69 14.52 11.07 7.71
C ASN A 69 15.32 10.30 6.66
N ARG A 70 15.02 9.02 6.45
CA ARG A 70 15.70 8.15 5.48
C ARG A 70 14.73 7.17 4.85
N LEU A 71 14.96 6.85 3.58
CA LEU A 71 14.21 5.87 2.82
C LEU A 71 15.15 4.82 2.23
N VAL A 72 14.86 3.55 2.47
CA VAL A 72 15.57 2.40 1.89
C VAL A 72 14.58 1.57 1.08
N LEU A 73 14.92 1.32 -0.19
CA LEU A 73 14.07 0.60 -1.13
C LEU A 73 14.75 -0.68 -1.59
N LEU A 74 14.10 -1.82 -1.41
CA LEU A 74 14.59 -3.14 -1.78
C LEU A 74 13.72 -3.72 -2.90
N ASN A 75 14.21 -3.68 -4.14
CA ASN A 75 13.43 -4.07 -5.33
C ASN A 75 12.02 -3.44 -5.35
N PRO A 76 11.90 -2.10 -5.33
CA PRO A 76 10.62 -1.43 -5.16
C PRO A 76 9.75 -1.51 -6.42
N GLN A 77 8.45 -1.68 -6.24
CA GLN A 77 7.47 -1.49 -7.32
C GLN A 77 7.06 -0.01 -7.39
N LEU A 78 7.70 0.77 -8.26
CA LEU A 78 7.37 2.21 -8.42
C LEU A 78 6.36 2.47 -9.54
N ASN A 79 6.35 1.64 -10.58
CA ASN A 79 5.45 1.81 -11.71
C ASN A 79 4.21 0.92 -11.54
N TYR A 80 3.23 1.42 -10.78
CA TYR A 80 1.99 0.70 -10.53
C TYR A 80 1.09 0.63 -11.76
N LYS A 81 1.10 1.64 -12.64
CA LYS A 81 0.29 1.62 -13.87
C LYS A 81 0.76 0.49 -14.80
N VAL A 82 2.07 0.36 -15.02
CA VAL A 82 2.59 -0.72 -15.87
C VAL A 82 2.20 -2.09 -15.31
N ARG A 83 2.47 -2.33 -14.04
CA ARG A 83 2.21 -3.64 -13.42
C ARG A 83 0.72 -3.97 -13.36
N PHE A 84 -0.14 -3.06 -12.92
CA PHE A 84 -1.54 -3.37 -12.65
C PHE A 84 -2.48 -3.13 -13.83
N VAL A 85 -2.09 -2.31 -14.81
CA VAL A 85 -2.94 -1.89 -15.94
C VAL A 85 -2.32 -2.32 -17.26
N ASN A 86 -1.14 -1.80 -17.62
CA ASN A 86 -0.64 -1.93 -19.00
C ASN A 86 -0.24 -3.37 -19.40
N GLU A 87 0.17 -4.20 -18.44
CA GLU A 87 0.59 -5.58 -18.69
C GLU A 87 -0.57 -6.58 -18.70
N LYS A 88 -1.81 -6.12 -18.54
CA LYS A 88 -2.98 -6.98 -18.35
C LYS A 88 -3.90 -6.95 -19.57
N PRO A 89 -4.23 -8.12 -20.16
CA PRO A 89 -4.92 -8.19 -21.45
C PRO A 89 -6.37 -7.69 -21.39
N PHE A 90 -6.96 -7.63 -20.20
CA PHE A 90 -8.32 -7.16 -19.96
C PHE A 90 -8.44 -5.64 -19.78
N TRP A 91 -7.33 -4.90 -19.88
CA TRP A 91 -7.34 -3.44 -19.97
C TRP A 91 -7.17 -3.01 -21.43
N VAL A 92 -8.14 -2.26 -21.93
CA VAL A 92 -8.16 -1.69 -23.28
C VAL A 92 -8.32 -0.18 -23.15
N ASN A 93 -7.34 0.59 -23.62
CA ASN A 93 -7.33 2.07 -23.55
C ASN A 93 -7.65 2.61 -22.13
N ASP A 94 -6.92 2.13 -21.12
CA ASP A 94 -7.12 2.49 -19.69
C ASP A 94 -8.52 2.17 -19.12
N THR A 95 -9.31 1.33 -19.81
CA THR A 95 -10.64 0.87 -19.37
C THR A 95 -10.68 -0.65 -19.31
N LEU A 96 -11.46 -1.21 -18.39
CA LEU A 96 -11.67 -2.66 -18.31
C LEU A 96 -12.60 -3.11 -19.44
N ASP A 97 -12.30 -4.25 -20.06
CA ASP A 97 -13.25 -4.90 -20.96
C ASP A 97 -14.54 -5.32 -20.23
N ASP A 98 -15.60 -5.61 -20.98
CA ASP A 98 -16.92 -5.94 -20.42
C ASP A 98 -16.89 -7.17 -19.50
N GLY A 99 -16.01 -8.13 -19.78
CA GLY A 99 -15.87 -9.35 -18.97
C GLY A 99 -15.28 -9.02 -17.60
N ALA A 100 -14.13 -8.36 -17.58
CA ALA A 100 -13.46 -7.94 -16.37
C ALA A 100 -14.25 -6.88 -15.59
N ALA A 101 -15.00 -6.02 -16.27
CA ALA A 101 -15.90 -5.07 -15.64
C ALA A 101 -17.06 -5.76 -14.91
N ARG A 102 -17.68 -6.80 -15.52
CA ARG A 102 -18.68 -7.64 -14.85
C ARG A 102 -18.10 -8.40 -13.67
N SER A 103 -16.94 -9.06 -13.84
CA SER A 103 -16.30 -9.79 -12.74
C SER A 103 -15.95 -8.87 -11.57
N LEU A 104 -15.49 -7.64 -11.84
CA LEU A 104 -15.24 -6.65 -10.81
C LEU A 104 -16.53 -6.25 -10.07
N ALA A 105 -17.64 -6.08 -10.80
CA ALA A 105 -18.93 -5.74 -10.20
C ALA A 105 -19.49 -6.86 -9.31
N GLU A 106 -19.28 -8.12 -9.70
CA GLU A 106 -19.78 -9.30 -8.99
C GLU A 106 -18.93 -9.65 -7.76
N GLN A 107 -17.61 -9.58 -7.88
CA GLN A 107 -16.68 -10.13 -6.88
C GLN A 107 -15.99 -9.05 -6.04
N GLY A 108 -16.07 -7.78 -6.45
CA GLY A 108 -15.50 -6.64 -5.74
C GLY A 108 -13.98 -6.43 -5.95
N TYR A 109 -13.31 -7.33 -6.67
CA TYR A 109 -11.88 -7.22 -6.97
C TYR A 109 -11.50 -7.82 -8.33
N ILE A 110 -10.31 -7.47 -8.81
CA ILE A 110 -9.64 -8.15 -9.93
C ILE A 110 -8.43 -8.92 -9.39
N ALA A 111 -8.37 -10.21 -9.69
CA ALA A 111 -7.21 -11.04 -9.38
C ALA A 111 -6.02 -10.59 -10.25
N HIS A 112 -4.93 -10.16 -9.62
CA HIS A 112 -3.74 -9.67 -10.31
C HIS A 112 -2.63 -10.73 -10.36
N LEU A 113 -2.47 -11.47 -9.26
CA LEU A 113 -1.64 -12.64 -9.03
C LEU A 113 -2.38 -13.53 -8.02
N ASP A 114 -1.98 -14.80 -7.86
CA ASP A 114 -2.61 -15.73 -6.90
C ASP A 114 -2.68 -15.16 -5.47
N THR A 115 -1.74 -14.29 -5.13
CA THR A 115 -1.60 -13.67 -3.80
C THR A 115 -2.01 -12.21 -3.74
N PHE A 116 -2.45 -11.58 -4.85
CA PHE A 116 -2.77 -10.15 -4.85
C PHE A 116 -4.08 -9.82 -5.56
N ARG A 117 -4.99 -9.18 -4.82
CA ARG A 117 -6.31 -8.71 -5.27
C ARG A 117 -6.35 -7.19 -5.30
N LEU A 118 -6.83 -6.62 -6.41
CA LEU A 118 -7.04 -5.18 -6.58
C LEU A 118 -8.50 -4.81 -6.26
N PRO A 119 -8.77 -3.95 -5.27
CA PRO A 119 -10.12 -3.49 -4.94
C PRO A 119 -10.82 -2.71 -6.07
N ALA A 120 -12.15 -2.80 -6.14
CA ALA A 120 -12.98 -1.93 -7.00
C ALA A 120 -12.80 -0.42 -6.74
N GLY A 121 -12.40 -0.03 -5.52
CA GLY A 121 -12.11 1.35 -5.13
C GLY A 121 -10.85 1.97 -5.77
N ALA A 122 -10.11 1.23 -6.59
CA ALA A 122 -9.01 1.79 -7.39
C ALA A 122 -9.49 2.79 -8.47
N ARG A 123 -10.80 2.79 -8.77
CA ARG A 123 -11.43 3.77 -9.65
C ARG A 123 -11.64 5.10 -8.89
N THR A 124 -11.10 6.19 -9.42
CA THR A 124 -11.55 7.60 -9.24
C THR A 124 -11.09 8.49 -8.06
N ARG A 125 -10.12 8.14 -7.19
CA ARG A 125 -9.55 9.17 -6.26
C ARG A 125 -8.12 8.97 -5.79
N LEU A 126 -7.27 8.33 -6.61
CA LEU A 126 -5.86 8.09 -6.27
C LEU A 126 -5.01 9.39 -6.14
N TRP A 127 -5.50 10.56 -6.59
CA TRP A 127 -4.63 11.72 -6.86
C TRP A 127 -5.22 13.11 -6.57
N ALA A 128 -6.31 13.25 -5.79
CA ALA A 128 -6.83 14.57 -5.46
C ALA A 128 -5.89 15.27 -4.44
N GLY A 129 -5.05 16.15 -4.98
CA GLY A 129 -4.00 16.85 -4.26
C GLY A 129 -4.48 17.78 -3.15
N ARG A 130 -3.57 17.98 -2.19
CA ARG A 130 -3.56 18.93 -1.07
C ARG A 130 -4.44 18.55 0.13
N SER A 131 -3.88 17.73 1.03
CA SER A 131 -3.88 17.93 2.51
C SER A 131 -3.74 16.65 3.35
N TRP A 132 -3.60 15.46 2.76
CA TRP A 132 -3.54 14.20 3.53
C TRP A 132 -2.44 14.17 4.61
N CYS A 133 -1.29 14.79 4.36
CA CYS A 133 -0.18 14.81 5.33
C CYS A 133 -0.32 15.84 6.46
N SER A 134 -1.36 16.68 6.46
CA SER A 134 -1.56 17.66 7.53
C SER A 134 -2.05 16.97 8.81
N ARG A 135 -1.59 17.44 9.98
CA ARG A 135 -1.89 16.88 11.32
C ARG A 135 -3.39 16.86 11.67
N SER A 136 -4.27 17.43 10.85
CA SER A 136 -5.70 17.60 11.13
C SER A 136 -6.57 16.39 10.79
N TRP A 137 -6.05 15.34 10.15
CA TRP A 137 -6.84 14.13 9.87
C TRP A 137 -6.72 13.10 11.01
N ARG A 138 -7.44 13.38 12.11
CA ARG A 138 -7.91 12.37 13.06
C ARG A 138 -9.35 12.05 12.68
N SER A 139 -9.62 10.84 12.21
CA SER A 139 -10.99 10.35 12.09
C SER A 139 -11.52 10.07 13.49
N THR A 140 -12.57 10.79 13.87
CA THR A 140 -13.68 10.22 14.65
C THR A 140 -14.14 8.90 14.06
#